data_AF-A0A935WR66-F1
#
_entry.id   AF-A0A935WR66-F1
#
_cell.length_a   1.000
_cell.length_b   1.000
_cell.length_c   1.000
_cell.angle_alpha   90.00
_cell.angle_beta   90.00
_cell.angle_gamma   90.00
#
_symmetry.space_group_name_H-M   'P 1'
#
loop_
_entity.id
_entity.type
_entity.pdbx_description
1 polymer ?
#
loop_
_entity_poly.entity_id
_entity_poly.type
_entity_poly.pdbx_seq_one_letter_code
_entity_poly.pdbx_strand_id
1 'polypeptide(L)'
;MGTVTRTTFKSDLGRDGGSINVASMSPDLEKAIKASGASEAEVKKTLAKIAGSDGIIRGQSELGALFKYVDGFDKNGSSSSIATSKNGVDTTSGKLFAGLKADTDRSRTAASKKGALRFAGDTKLEAVSAGNQILKVGSKGESVKKVQQALLDMGYKIPSGANGTFDAKTAHAVKQFQRDVGLDADGKVGKDTIGALKQTAPAPGKRLERSAEYDKLYKDGRLDMTVAIGYDEGGAHQSKALEVVNGLKKDGYKPLDVSKLDAKEKTRLGLTPDRFDPNAQYFHKAFKDPKTNKDVDAVVRMIEPGTDGKVARDSFKQGLEQDEVVIYAGHARYGTGPDFDEKKSGDGNFVVDEKGNRHHEKPPAVLKNAIKGRKTDLDQLKGRPDYQLVIMNGCSTEEYLKNLRDPETFKGRDDNNTDLITTSQPTWVATGGDHVLAFMRGVTSRQNNADMLDAHDQIEVAYSKKIGETSGEQCFGSNGFLNNDENREVP
;
A
#
# COMPACT_ATOMS: atom_id res chain seq x y z
N MET A 1 34.43 28.25 -17.40
CA MET A 1 34.34 27.27 -16.30
C MET A 1 33.23 26.30 -16.67
N GLY A 2 33.49 24.99 -16.74
CA GLY A 2 32.45 24.00 -16.94
C GLY A 2 31.63 23.83 -15.67
N THR A 3 30.31 23.66 -15.78
CA THR A 3 29.42 23.43 -14.63
C THR A 3 28.33 22.42 -14.96
N VAL A 4 27.87 21.68 -13.95
CA VAL A 4 26.70 20.79 -14.06
C VAL A 4 25.67 21.21 -13.02
N THR A 5 24.42 21.43 -13.46
CA THR A 5 23.33 21.80 -12.55
C THR A 5 22.90 20.62 -11.68
N ARG A 6 22.29 20.90 -10.52
CA ARG A 6 21.73 19.87 -9.63
C ARG A 6 20.71 18.98 -10.33
N THR A 7 19.91 19.56 -11.22
CA THR A 7 18.91 18.83 -12.04
C THR A 7 19.61 17.89 -13.02
N THR A 8 20.60 18.38 -13.75
CA THR A 8 21.40 17.57 -14.69
C THR A 8 22.15 16.46 -13.96
N PHE A 9 22.76 16.76 -12.81
CA PHE A 9 23.48 15.78 -11.98
C PHE A 9 22.58 14.61 -11.57
N LYS A 10 21.41 14.91 -11.02
CA LYS A 10 20.41 13.91 -10.62
C LYS A 10 19.90 13.12 -11.82
N SER A 11 19.64 13.81 -12.93
CA SER A 11 19.19 13.18 -14.17
C SER A 11 20.23 12.21 -14.71
N ASP A 12 21.50 12.59 -14.80
CA ASP A 12 22.55 11.77 -15.41
C ASP A 12 22.85 10.52 -14.59
N LEU A 13 22.95 10.66 -13.26
CA LEU A 13 23.24 9.53 -12.36
C LEU A 13 22.04 8.59 -12.19
N GLY A 14 20.83 9.16 -12.04
CA GLY A 14 19.60 8.38 -11.83
C GLY A 14 18.96 7.85 -13.12
N ARG A 15 19.46 8.25 -14.29
CA ARG A 15 18.89 7.84 -15.58
C ARG A 15 18.84 6.32 -15.71
N ASP A 16 17.69 5.84 -16.16
CA ASP A 16 17.44 4.43 -16.50
C ASP A 16 17.90 3.45 -15.40
N GLY A 17 17.65 3.79 -14.13
CA GLY A 17 17.98 2.93 -13.00
C GLY A 17 19.48 2.87 -12.67
N GLY A 18 20.26 3.86 -13.10
CA GLY A 18 21.65 4.03 -12.69
C GLY A 18 21.77 4.08 -11.17
N SER A 19 22.77 3.39 -10.64
CA SER A 19 22.94 3.19 -9.20
C SER A 19 24.41 3.03 -8.83
N ILE A 20 24.79 3.49 -7.65
CA ILE A 20 26.12 3.26 -7.08
C ILE A 20 26.00 2.31 -5.90
N ASN A 21 26.64 1.15 -5.98
CA ASN A 21 26.76 0.23 -4.84
C ASN A 21 28.05 0.56 -4.09
N VAL A 22 27.94 1.07 -2.87
CA VAL A 22 29.10 1.55 -2.09
C VAL A 22 30.07 0.41 -1.76
N ALA A 23 29.59 -0.84 -1.69
CA ALA A 23 30.41 -2.03 -1.47
C ALA A 23 31.11 -2.54 -2.75
N SER A 24 30.71 -2.07 -3.94
CA SER A 24 31.25 -2.54 -5.22
C SER A 24 31.30 -1.42 -6.26
N MET A 25 32.13 -0.41 -6.03
CA MET A 25 32.32 0.72 -6.95
C MET A 25 33.14 0.34 -8.19
N SER A 26 33.05 1.13 -9.25
CA SER A 26 33.83 0.94 -10.48
C SER A 26 35.29 1.32 -10.28
N PRO A 27 36.21 0.69 -11.04
CA PRO A 27 37.60 1.14 -11.08
C PRO A 27 37.73 2.64 -11.40
N ASP A 28 36.85 3.17 -12.24
CA ASP A 28 36.83 4.60 -12.60
C ASP A 28 36.40 5.48 -11.42
N LEU A 29 35.39 5.07 -10.66
CA LEU A 29 34.98 5.77 -9.44
C LEU A 29 36.05 5.68 -8.37
N GLU A 30 36.66 4.52 -8.15
CA GLU A 30 37.78 4.38 -7.21
C GLU A 30 38.98 5.26 -7.61
N LYS A 31 39.30 5.33 -8.90
CA LYS A 31 40.33 6.23 -9.44
C LYS A 31 39.97 7.69 -9.23
N ALA A 32 38.72 8.07 -9.46
CA ALA A 32 38.24 9.44 -9.23
C ALA A 32 38.31 9.83 -7.74
N ILE A 33 37.96 8.91 -6.83
CA ILE A 33 38.09 9.10 -5.39
C ILE A 33 39.56 9.32 -5.01
N LYS A 34 40.47 8.47 -5.49
CA LYS A 34 41.92 8.65 -5.23
C LYS A 34 42.44 9.98 -5.78
N ALA A 35 41.96 10.40 -6.95
CA ALA A 35 42.34 11.66 -7.57
C ALA A 35 41.73 12.90 -6.89
N SER A 36 40.77 12.73 -5.98
CA SER A 36 40.11 13.83 -5.27
C SER A 36 40.95 14.44 -4.15
N GLY A 37 42.02 13.76 -3.72
CA GLY A 37 42.85 14.17 -2.59
C GLY A 37 42.21 13.92 -1.21
N ALA A 38 40.95 13.48 -1.14
CA ALA A 38 40.33 13.03 0.11
C ALA A 38 40.73 11.59 0.47
N SER A 39 40.73 11.28 1.77
CA SER A 39 40.96 9.91 2.24
C SER A 39 39.90 8.98 1.67
N GLU A 40 40.33 7.92 0.98
CA GLU A 40 39.43 6.93 0.39
C GLU A 40 38.45 6.36 1.44
N ALA A 41 38.91 6.16 2.67
CA ALA A 41 38.09 5.71 3.79
C ALA A 41 37.01 6.72 4.18
N GLU A 42 37.32 8.01 4.17
CA GLU A 42 36.38 9.09 4.49
C GLU A 42 35.32 9.26 3.40
N VAL A 43 35.73 9.16 2.13
CA VAL A 43 34.79 9.21 1.00
C VAL A 43 33.85 8.01 1.06
N LYS A 44 34.36 6.79 1.21
CA LYS A 44 33.54 5.57 1.33
C LYS A 44 32.58 5.66 2.53
N LYS A 45 33.05 6.13 3.68
CA LYS A 45 32.21 6.34 4.88
C LYS A 45 31.10 7.35 4.63
N THR A 46 31.38 8.41 3.86
CA THR A 46 30.37 9.43 3.53
C THR A 46 29.36 8.91 2.51
N LEU A 47 29.81 8.20 1.47
CA LEU A 47 28.91 7.54 0.52
C LEU A 47 28.00 6.52 1.22
N ALA A 48 28.51 5.74 2.18
CA ALA A 48 27.72 4.81 2.97
C ALA A 48 26.64 5.50 3.83
N LYS A 49 26.87 6.75 4.27
CA LYS A 49 25.85 7.55 4.98
C LYS A 49 24.79 8.14 4.04
N ILE A 50 25.14 8.34 2.77
CA ILE A 50 24.24 8.88 1.75
C ILE A 50 23.37 7.77 1.14
N ALA A 51 23.92 6.56 1.05
CA ALA A 51 23.23 5.39 0.55
C ALA A 51 22.00 5.03 1.39
N GLY A 52 21.02 4.40 0.75
CA GLY A 52 19.89 3.78 1.43
C GLY A 52 20.35 2.66 2.37
N SER A 53 19.42 2.09 3.13
CA SER A 53 19.69 0.98 4.06
C SER A 53 20.24 -0.28 3.35
N ASP A 54 20.08 -0.37 2.03
CA ASP A 54 20.62 -1.42 1.17
C ASP A 54 22.07 -1.16 0.71
N GLY A 55 22.67 -0.02 1.08
CA GLY A 55 24.01 0.37 0.66
C GLY A 55 24.10 0.87 -0.78
N ILE A 56 22.96 1.23 -1.40
CA ILE A 56 22.88 1.70 -2.77
C ILE A 56 22.47 3.19 -2.80
N ILE A 57 23.10 3.96 -3.69
CA ILE A 57 22.70 5.33 -4.01
C ILE A 57 21.98 5.31 -5.35
N ARG A 58 20.68 5.65 -5.37
CA ARG A 58 19.81 5.68 -6.55
C ARG A 58 18.60 6.62 -6.43
N GLY A 59 18.14 6.93 -5.23
CA GLY A 59 16.95 7.76 -4.98
C GLY A 59 17.20 9.27 -5.11
N GLN A 60 16.14 10.05 -5.34
CA GLN A 60 16.23 11.51 -5.52
C GLN A 60 16.80 12.25 -4.31
N SER A 61 16.49 11.78 -3.10
CA SER A 61 17.03 12.32 -1.84
C SER A 61 18.52 12.02 -1.72
N GLU A 62 18.91 10.77 -1.98
CA GLU A 62 20.31 10.30 -1.93
C GLU A 62 21.17 11.04 -2.96
N LEU A 63 20.73 11.11 -4.22
CA LEU A 63 21.38 11.88 -5.28
C LEU A 63 21.45 13.38 -4.94
N GLY A 64 20.45 13.88 -4.22
CA GLY A 64 20.41 15.25 -3.72
C GLY A 64 21.45 15.54 -2.63
N ALA A 65 21.75 14.56 -1.78
CA ALA A 65 22.82 14.64 -0.78
C ALA A 65 24.20 14.41 -1.40
N LEU A 66 24.31 13.47 -2.34
CA LEU A 66 25.51 13.22 -3.13
C LEU A 66 25.96 14.46 -3.89
N PHE A 67 25.02 15.19 -4.52
CA PHE A 67 25.32 16.47 -5.17
C PHE A 67 26.01 17.46 -4.22
N LYS A 68 25.46 17.65 -3.00
CA LYS A 68 26.01 18.59 -2.01
C LYS A 68 27.41 18.16 -1.56
N TYR A 69 27.64 16.86 -1.42
CA TYR A 69 28.94 16.33 -1.09
C TYR A 69 29.97 16.59 -2.18
N VAL A 70 29.63 16.30 -3.44
CA VAL A 70 30.52 16.53 -4.60
C VAL A 70 30.81 18.02 -4.78
N ASP A 71 29.81 18.90 -4.61
CA ASP A 71 30.00 20.36 -4.70
C ASP A 71 30.96 20.90 -3.63
N GLY A 72 31.01 20.25 -2.47
CA GLY A 72 31.83 20.67 -1.33
C GLY A 72 33.34 20.75 -1.62
N PHE A 73 33.83 20.05 -2.64
CA PHE A 73 35.25 20.01 -3.00
C PHE A 73 35.73 21.27 -3.72
N ASP A 74 34.97 21.79 -4.67
CA ASP A 74 35.40 22.91 -5.53
C ASP A 74 34.44 24.11 -5.52
N LYS A 75 33.49 24.13 -4.56
CA LYS A 75 32.43 25.13 -4.33
C LYS A 75 32.55 26.34 -5.27
N ASN A 76 31.62 26.47 -6.20
CA ASN A 76 31.64 27.57 -7.17
C ASN A 76 30.87 28.82 -6.70
N GLY A 77 30.39 28.83 -5.45
CA GLY A 77 29.55 29.90 -4.90
C GLY A 77 28.06 29.78 -5.23
N SER A 78 27.65 28.74 -5.96
CA SER A 78 26.26 28.40 -6.27
C SER A 78 25.82 27.20 -5.45
N SER A 79 24.59 27.22 -4.94
CA SER A 79 23.96 26.03 -4.31
C SER A 79 23.26 25.12 -5.32
N SER A 80 23.28 25.47 -6.61
CA SER A 80 22.49 24.82 -7.66
C SER A 80 23.34 24.19 -8.77
N SER A 81 24.66 24.34 -8.75
CA SER A 81 25.56 23.72 -9.72
C SER A 81 26.92 23.37 -9.10
N ILE A 82 27.57 22.33 -9.62
CA ILE A 82 28.98 22.03 -9.32
C ILE A 82 29.89 22.60 -10.41
N ALA A 83 31.10 23.03 -10.04
CA ALA A 83 32.16 23.25 -11.03
C ALA A 83 32.66 21.89 -11.52
N THR A 84 32.80 21.72 -12.84
CA THR A 84 33.40 20.52 -13.44
C THR A 84 34.78 20.81 -14.00
N SER A 85 35.03 22.00 -14.55
CA SER A 85 36.35 22.40 -15.02
C SER A 85 36.65 23.89 -14.80
N LYS A 86 37.90 24.21 -14.46
CA LYS A 86 38.43 25.59 -14.35
C LYS A 86 39.64 25.72 -15.29
N ASN A 87 39.64 26.73 -16.17
CA ASN A 87 40.71 26.98 -17.14
C ASN A 87 41.10 25.76 -18.00
N GLY A 88 40.11 24.95 -18.40
CA GLY A 88 40.33 23.75 -19.21
C GLY A 88 40.83 22.52 -18.43
N VAL A 89 41.00 22.63 -17.10
CA VAL A 89 41.40 21.51 -16.23
C VAL A 89 40.21 21.05 -15.40
N ASP A 90 40.02 19.73 -15.31
CA ASP A 90 38.97 19.14 -14.48
C ASP A 90 39.22 19.40 -13.00
N THR A 91 38.18 19.92 -12.36
CA THR A 91 38.10 20.09 -10.90
C THR A 91 37.96 18.74 -10.20
N THR A 92 38.15 18.70 -8.88
CA THR A 92 37.90 17.51 -8.08
C THR A 92 36.43 17.08 -8.14
N SER A 93 35.49 18.02 -8.00
CA SER A 93 34.06 17.83 -8.19
C SER A 93 33.75 17.26 -9.58
N GLY A 94 34.41 17.77 -10.63
CA GLY A 94 34.29 17.27 -12.00
C GLY A 94 34.76 15.83 -12.17
N LYS A 95 35.94 15.49 -11.63
CA LYS A 95 36.49 14.12 -11.67
C LYS A 95 35.60 13.14 -10.91
N LEU A 96 35.15 13.51 -9.71
CA LEU A 96 34.23 12.71 -8.92
C LEU A 96 32.91 12.50 -9.66
N PHE A 97 32.33 13.55 -10.24
CA PHE A 97 31.11 13.42 -11.04
C PHE A 97 31.29 12.47 -12.23
N ALA A 98 32.40 12.58 -12.95
CA ALA A 98 32.70 11.67 -14.07
C ALA A 98 32.82 10.20 -13.61
N GLY A 99 33.51 9.94 -12.49
CA GLY A 99 33.62 8.61 -11.91
C GLY A 99 32.27 8.04 -11.45
N LEU A 100 31.44 8.85 -10.79
CA LEU A 100 30.09 8.48 -10.38
C LEU A 100 29.23 8.14 -11.60
N LYS A 101 29.32 8.95 -12.67
CA LYS A 101 28.61 8.71 -13.91
C LYS A 101 29.03 7.38 -14.55
N ALA A 102 30.34 7.13 -14.65
CA ALA A 102 30.85 5.86 -15.16
C ALA A 102 30.35 4.65 -14.35
N ASP A 103 30.27 4.79 -13.02
CA ASP A 103 29.74 3.74 -12.15
C ASP A 103 28.27 3.45 -12.40
N THR A 104 27.45 4.49 -12.53
CA THR A 104 26.03 4.36 -12.86
C THR A 104 25.80 3.82 -14.29
N ASP A 105 26.64 4.18 -15.26
CA ASP A 105 26.56 3.64 -16.62
C ASP A 105 26.96 2.15 -16.68
N ARG A 106 27.95 1.75 -15.87
CA ARG A 106 28.33 0.34 -15.66
C ARG A 106 27.19 -0.44 -15.02
N SER A 107 26.57 0.09 -13.96
CA SER A 107 25.45 -0.56 -13.29
C SER A 107 24.26 -0.71 -14.24
N ARG A 108 23.98 0.31 -15.06
CA ARG A 108 22.96 0.27 -16.11
C ARG A 108 23.25 -0.79 -17.15
N THR A 109 24.48 -0.89 -17.64
CA THR A 109 24.86 -1.91 -18.62
C THR A 109 24.74 -3.31 -18.03
N ALA A 110 25.15 -3.52 -16.78
CA ALA A 110 24.99 -4.79 -16.08
C ALA A 110 23.49 -5.13 -15.89
N ALA A 111 22.68 -4.16 -15.51
CA ALA A 111 21.23 -4.31 -15.36
C ALA A 111 20.54 -4.60 -16.70
N SER A 112 20.93 -3.92 -17.78
CA SER A 112 20.42 -4.15 -19.13
C SER A 112 20.75 -5.56 -19.62
N LYS A 113 22.00 -6.02 -19.43
CA LYS A 113 22.42 -7.38 -19.82
C LYS A 113 21.68 -8.47 -19.05
N LYS A 114 21.25 -8.16 -17.82
CA LYS A 114 20.44 -9.05 -16.98
C LYS A 114 18.92 -8.90 -17.23
N GLY A 115 18.50 -8.09 -18.20
CA GLY A 115 17.08 -7.79 -18.43
C GLY A 115 16.40 -7.03 -17.29
N ALA A 116 17.16 -6.48 -16.35
CA ALA A 116 16.66 -5.81 -15.14
C ALA A 116 16.14 -4.39 -15.41
N LEU A 117 16.51 -3.78 -16.54
CA LEU A 117 16.03 -2.44 -16.92
C LEU A 117 14.74 -2.53 -17.73
N ARG A 118 13.62 -2.48 -17.03
CA ARG A 118 12.27 -2.67 -17.60
C ARG A 118 11.94 -1.76 -18.79
N PHE A 119 12.51 -0.55 -18.84
CA PHE A 119 12.13 0.48 -19.81
C PHE A 119 13.25 0.94 -20.76
N ALA A 120 14.47 0.40 -20.63
CA ALA A 120 15.60 0.82 -21.45
C ALA A 120 15.47 0.33 -22.91
N GLY A 121 15.92 1.14 -23.88
CA GLY A 121 15.90 0.78 -25.31
C GLY A 121 14.53 0.87 -25.97
N ASP A 122 13.51 1.35 -25.26
CA ASP A 122 12.17 1.60 -25.80
C ASP A 122 12.07 3.06 -26.24
N THR A 123 12.18 3.32 -27.55
CA THR A 123 12.24 4.68 -28.10
C THR A 123 11.06 5.55 -27.71
N LYS A 124 9.87 4.95 -27.54
CA LYS A 124 8.67 5.66 -27.10
C LYS A 124 8.76 6.04 -25.62
N LEU A 125 9.17 5.12 -24.75
CA LEU A 125 9.35 5.42 -23.31
C LEU A 125 10.54 6.35 -23.04
N GLU A 126 11.56 6.33 -23.89
CA GLU A 126 12.64 7.32 -23.89
C GLU A 126 12.10 8.70 -24.27
N ALA A 127 11.26 8.80 -25.29
CA ALA A 127 10.58 10.05 -25.64
C ALA A 127 9.63 10.55 -24.53
N VAL A 128 8.92 9.64 -23.83
CA VAL A 128 8.11 9.99 -22.64
C VAL A 128 9.01 10.50 -21.51
N SER A 129 10.15 9.85 -21.27
CA SER A 129 11.13 10.28 -20.25
C SER A 129 11.73 11.65 -20.57
N ALA A 130 11.88 11.97 -21.86
CA ALA A 130 12.33 13.29 -22.32
C ALA A 130 11.24 14.37 -22.25
N GLY A 131 9.98 14.00 -21.99
CA GLY A 131 8.83 14.92 -22.00
C GLY A 131 8.27 15.21 -23.39
N ASN A 132 8.70 14.48 -24.42
CA ASN A 132 8.27 14.67 -25.81
C ASN A 132 6.99 13.90 -26.16
N GLN A 133 6.60 12.93 -25.32
CA GLN A 133 5.41 12.10 -25.50
C GLN A 133 4.74 11.76 -24.17
N ILE A 134 3.49 11.32 -24.24
CA ILE A 134 2.69 10.87 -23.11
C ILE A 134 1.93 9.61 -23.53
N LEU A 135 1.91 8.58 -22.68
CA LEU A 135 0.96 7.47 -22.85
C LEU A 135 -0.34 7.79 -22.11
N LYS A 136 -1.46 7.60 -22.79
CA LYS A 136 -2.81 7.89 -22.30
C LYS A 136 -3.81 6.92 -22.93
N VAL A 137 -5.06 6.94 -22.48
CA VAL A 137 -6.16 6.14 -23.06
C VAL A 137 -6.13 6.20 -24.59
N GLY A 138 -6.19 5.03 -25.23
CA GLY A 138 -6.08 4.84 -26.67
C GLY A 138 -4.65 4.58 -27.17
N SER A 139 -3.62 4.81 -26.35
CA SER A 139 -2.24 4.42 -26.70
C SER A 139 -2.12 2.91 -26.83
N LYS A 140 -1.33 2.43 -27.80
CA LYS A 140 -1.08 1.00 -28.02
C LYS A 140 0.40 0.68 -28.21
N GLY A 141 0.74 -0.60 -28.07
CA GLY A 141 2.05 -1.19 -28.40
C GLY A 141 2.86 -1.65 -27.19
N GLU A 142 4.06 -2.14 -27.46
CA GLU A 142 4.95 -2.73 -26.43
C GLU A 142 5.32 -1.78 -25.29
N SER A 143 5.44 -0.49 -25.56
CA SER A 143 5.69 0.53 -24.53
C SER A 143 4.58 0.58 -23.49
N VAL A 144 3.32 0.42 -23.92
CA VAL A 144 2.16 0.34 -23.02
C VAL A 144 2.22 -0.96 -22.23
N LYS A 145 2.52 -2.07 -22.90
CA LYS A 145 2.65 -3.39 -22.26
C LYS A 145 3.70 -3.39 -21.15
N LYS A 146 4.86 -2.77 -21.36
CA LYS A 146 5.92 -2.62 -20.34
C LYS A 146 5.44 -1.82 -19.13
N VAL A 147 4.69 -0.74 -19.34
CA VAL A 147 4.10 0.05 -18.25
C VAL A 147 3.05 -0.74 -17.49
N GLN A 148 2.15 -1.44 -18.19
CA GLN A 148 1.14 -2.29 -17.57
C GLN A 148 1.79 -3.40 -16.75
N GLN A 149 2.79 -4.09 -17.31
CA GLN A 149 3.55 -5.10 -16.56
C GLN A 149 4.24 -4.48 -15.35
N ALA A 150 4.72 -3.23 -15.45
CA ALA A 150 5.35 -2.59 -14.32
C ALA A 150 4.41 -2.35 -13.15
N LEU A 151 3.20 -1.90 -13.47
CA LEU A 151 2.13 -1.67 -12.52
C LEU A 151 1.69 -3.00 -11.89
N LEU A 152 1.45 -4.03 -12.70
CA LEU A 152 1.12 -5.39 -12.22
C LEU A 152 2.19 -5.95 -11.28
N ASP A 153 3.46 -5.82 -11.66
CA ASP A 153 4.59 -6.28 -10.87
C ASP A 153 4.76 -5.48 -9.55
N MET A 154 4.20 -4.28 -9.44
CA MET A 154 4.13 -3.55 -8.17
C MET A 154 2.84 -3.82 -7.37
N GLY A 155 1.94 -4.65 -7.90
CA GLY A 155 0.67 -5.01 -7.26
C GLY A 155 -0.54 -4.17 -7.69
N TYR A 156 -0.40 -3.21 -8.59
CA TYR A 156 -1.53 -2.46 -9.15
C TYR A 156 -2.32 -3.34 -10.13
N LYS A 157 -3.64 -3.37 -10.00
CA LYS A 157 -4.46 -4.27 -10.82
C LYS A 157 -4.86 -3.63 -12.14
N ILE A 158 -4.69 -4.43 -13.19
CA ILE A 158 -5.18 -4.13 -14.54
C ILE A 158 -5.92 -5.40 -14.97
N PRO A 159 -7.25 -5.48 -14.82
CA PRO A 159 -8.00 -6.70 -15.11
C PRO A 159 -7.82 -7.20 -16.55
N SER A 160 -7.51 -6.31 -17.50
CA SER A 160 -7.21 -6.65 -18.89
C SER A 160 -5.77 -7.15 -19.11
N GLY A 161 -4.96 -7.21 -18.05
CA GLY A 161 -3.56 -7.62 -18.06
C GLY A 161 -2.64 -6.65 -18.82
N ALA A 162 -1.39 -7.08 -19.00
CA ALA A 162 -0.43 -6.37 -19.85
C ALA A 162 -0.66 -6.74 -21.34
N ASN A 163 -1.74 -6.22 -21.91
CA ASN A 163 -2.16 -6.50 -23.29
C ASN A 163 -1.63 -5.49 -24.33
N GLY A 164 -0.94 -4.43 -23.89
CA GLY A 164 -0.40 -3.40 -24.77
C GLY A 164 -1.43 -2.38 -25.27
N THR A 165 -2.65 -2.37 -24.73
CA THR A 165 -3.69 -1.35 -25.00
C THR A 165 -3.97 -0.54 -23.74
N PHE A 166 -3.75 0.77 -23.80
CA PHE A 166 -4.00 1.67 -22.69
C PHE A 166 -5.49 1.99 -22.65
N ASP A 167 -6.23 1.23 -21.86
CA ASP A 167 -7.67 1.36 -21.64
C ASP A 167 -8.00 2.16 -20.36
N ALA A 168 -9.28 2.30 -20.03
CA ALA A 168 -9.73 2.98 -18.80
C ALA A 168 -9.21 2.29 -17.53
N LYS A 169 -9.06 0.96 -17.56
CA LYS A 169 -8.53 0.15 -16.45
C LYS A 169 -7.04 0.44 -16.21
N THR A 170 -6.26 0.56 -17.29
CA THR A 170 -4.86 0.98 -17.24
C THR A 170 -4.72 2.41 -16.72
N ALA A 171 -5.58 3.33 -17.17
CA ALA A 171 -5.58 4.70 -16.66
C ALA A 171 -5.86 4.75 -15.15
N HIS A 172 -6.78 3.92 -14.66
CA HIS A 172 -7.08 3.81 -13.24
C HIS A 172 -5.87 3.33 -12.42
N ALA A 173 -5.19 2.26 -12.85
CA ALA A 173 -3.98 1.78 -12.21
C ALA A 173 -2.86 2.85 -12.19
N VAL A 174 -2.73 3.63 -13.27
CA VAL A 174 -1.79 4.76 -13.31
C VAL A 174 -2.16 5.84 -12.30
N LYS A 175 -3.44 6.19 -12.15
CA LYS A 175 -3.88 7.16 -11.14
C LYS A 175 -3.57 6.68 -9.72
N GLN A 176 -3.82 5.41 -9.43
CA GLN A 176 -3.52 4.84 -8.12
C GLN A 176 -2.01 4.91 -7.83
N PHE A 177 -1.18 4.48 -8.78
CA PHE A 177 0.27 4.63 -8.68
C PHE A 177 0.70 6.08 -8.47
N GLN A 178 0.14 7.02 -9.24
CA GLN A 178 0.44 8.44 -9.08
C GLN A 178 0.09 8.96 -7.69
N ARG A 179 -1.08 8.59 -7.13
CA ARG A 179 -1.44 8.93 -5.74
C ARG A 179 -0.42 8.38 -4.75
N ASP A 180 -0.05 7.12 -4.90
CA ASP A 180 0.83 6.41 -3.97
C ASP A 180 2.27 6.97 -3.98
N VAL A 181 2.73 7.50 -5.12
CA VAL A 181 4.05 8.16 -5.22
C VAL A 181 3.99 9.69 -5.09
N GLY A 182 2.85 10.27 -4.70
CA GLY A 182 2.71 11.71 -4.45
C GLY A 182 2.72 12.59 -5.70
N LEU A 183 2.28 12.08 -6.84
CA LEU A 183 2.11 12.81 -8.11
C LEU A 183 0.64 13.21 -8.34
N ASP A 184 0.42 14.16 -9.24
CA ASP A 184 -0.92 14.49 -9.74
C ASP A 184 -1.53 13.26 -10.44
N ALA A 185 -2.67 12.77 -9.93
CA ALA A 185 -3.32 11.54 -10.37
C ALA A 185 -4.19 11.74 -11.64
N ASP A 186 -3.55 12.19 -12.73
CA ASP A 186 -4.22 12.49 -14.01
C ASP A 186 -4.48 11.26 -14.90
N GLY A 187 -3.90 10.11 -14.56
CA GLY A 187 -4.06 8.83 -15.25
C GLY A 187 -3.26 8.69 -16.52
N LYS A 188 -2.26 9.56 -16.72
CA LYS A 188 -1.39 9.56 -17.89
C LYS A 188 0.05 9.27 -17.48
N VAL A 189 0.78 8.61 -18.37
CA VAL A 189 2.21 8.34 -18.17
C VAL A 189 3.02 9.37 -18.92
N GLY A 190 3.31 10.46 -18.22
CA GLY A 190 4.26 11.50 -18.64
C GLY A 190 5.65 11.29 -18.02
N LYS A 191 6.49 12.33 -18.11
CA LYS A 191 7.89 12.32 -17.64
C LYS A 191 8.02 11.93 -16.17
N ASP A 192 7.20 12.50 -15.29
CA ASP A 192 7.31 12.25 -13.85
C ASP A 192 6.81 10.85 -13.50
N THR A 193 5.70 10.40 -14.10
CA THR A 193 5.16 9.05 -13.93
C THR A 193 6.16 7.98 -14.37
N ILE A 194 6.78 8.11 -15.55
CA ILE A 194 7.79 7.12 -16.00
C ILE A 194 9.07 7.18 -15.17
N GLY A 195 9.44 8.37 -14.69
CA GLY A 195 10.56 8.57 -13.77
C GLY A 195 10.35 7.87 -12.43
N ALA A 196 9.13 7.94 -11.88
CA ALA A 196 8.74 7.21 -10.67
C ALA A 196 8.73 5.70 -10.92
N LEU A 197 8.13 5.22 -12.03
CA LEU A 197 8.14 3.80 -12.40
C LEU A 197 9.56 3.23 -12.51
N LYS A 198 10.51 4.00 -13.07
CA LYS A 198 11.92 3.59 -13.16
C LYS A 198 12.59 3.40 -11.79
N GLN A 199 12.13 4.11 -10.76
CA GLN A 199 12.68 4.08 -9.42
C GLN A 199 12.02 3.02 -8.54
N THR A 200 10.70 2.86 -8.65
CA THR A 200 9.90 2.04 -7.73
C THR A 200 9.63 0.63 -8.24
N ALA A 201 9.59 0.44 -9.56
CA ALA A 201 9.12 -0.82 -10.11
C ALA A 201 10.23 -1.88 -10.10
N PRO A 202 9.94 -3.13 -9.68
CA PRO A 202 10.94 -4.18 -9.56
C PRO A 202 11.48 -4.59 -10.95
N ALA A 203 12.49 -5.47 -10.97
CA ALA A 203 12.97 -6.03 -12.24
C ALA A 203 11.85 -6.82 -12.95
N PRO A 204 11.85 -6.91 -14.30
CA PRO A 204 10.88 -7.72 -15.04
C PRO A 204 10.79 -9.16 -14.52
N GLY A 205 9.57 -9.66 -14.34
CA GLY A 205 9.33 -11.01 -13.80
C GLY A 205 9.54 -11.15 -12.29
N LYS A 206 9.75 -10.03 -11.58
CA LYS A 206 9.70 -9.96 -10.12
C LYS A 206 8.50 -9.12 -9.71
N ARG A 207 7.75 -9.57 -8.71
CA ARG A 207 6.69 -8.81 -8.06
C ARG A 207 7.24 -8.16 -6.78
N LEU A 208 6.72 -7.00 -6.39
CA LEU A 208 6.94 -6.46 -5.06
C LEU A 208 6.24 -7.37 -4.06
N GLU A 209 7.02 -8.22 -3.40
CA GLU A 209 6.57 -9.06 -2.30
C GLU A 209 6.52 -8.21 -1.03
N ARG A 210 5.40 -7.52 -0.79
CA ARG A 210 5.11 -6.93 0.53
C ARG A 210 4.40 -7.98 1.37
N SER A 211 4.92 -8.25 2.56
CA SER A 211 4.28 -9.13 3.53
C SER A 211 4.10 -8.38 4.84
N ALA A 212 3.02 -8.68 5.54
CA ALA A 212 2.87 -8.19 6.91
C ALA A 212 4.05 -8.62 7.79
N GLU A 213 4.41 -7.78 8.77
CA GLU A 213 5.44 -8.08 9.76
C GLU A 213 4.95 -9.10 10.80
N TYR A 214 4.72 -10.34 10.36
CA TYR A 214 4.18 -11.44 11.18
C TYR A 214 4.97 -11.73 12.46
N ASP A 215 6.28 -11.46 12.47
CA ASP A 215 7.08 -11.61 13.70
C ASP A 215 6.69 -10.58 14.77
N LYS A 216 6.21 -9.40 14.36
CA LYS A 216 5.62 -8.40 15.28
C LYS A 216 4.18 -8.75 15.64
N LEU A 217 3.40 -9.31 14.70
CA LEU A 217 2.02 -9.76 14.97
C LEU A 217 1.97 -10.90 16.01
N TYR A 218 2.95 -11.82 16.00
CA TYR A 218 2.97 -13.00 16.89
C TYR A 218 3.91 -12.84 18.09
N LYS A 219 4.35 -11.61 18.38
CA LYS A 219 5.47 -11.34 19.30
C LYS A 219 5.26 -11.91 20.70
N ASP A 220 4.02 -11.96 21.18
CA ASP A 220 3.64 -12.41 22.51
C ASP A 220 3.06 -13.85 22.52
N GLY A 221 3.13 -14.56 21.38
CA GLY A 221 2.53 -15.88 21.23
C GLY A 221 1.01 -15.86 21.11
N ARG A 222 0.41 -14.68 20.94
CA ARG A 222 -1.01 -14.49 20.65
C ARG A 222 -1.17 -13.75 19.32
N LEU A 223 -2.31 -13.91 18.69
CA LEU A 223 -2.76 -13.13 17.54
C LEU A 223 -4.18 -12.68 17.83
N ASP A 224 -4.36 -11.42 18.21
CA ASP A 224 -5.68 -10.86 18.45
C ASP A 224 -6.24 -10.29 17.15
N MET A 225 -7.45 -10.73 16.79
CA MET A 225 -8.12 -10.32 15.56
C MET A 225 -9.51 -9.80 15.87
N THR A 226 -9.82 -8.59 15.41
CA THR A 226 -11.20 -8.09 15.34
C THR A 226 -11.76 -8.33 13.93
N VAL A 227 -12.95 -8.90 13.85
CA VAL A 227 -13.73 -9.04 12.62
C VAL A 227 -15.06 -8.32 12.82
N ALA A 228 -15.29 -7.26 12.07
CA ALA A 228 -16.51 -6.46 12.14
C ALA A 228 -17.30 -6.56 10.83
N ILE A 229 -18.58 -6.91 10.95
CA ILE A 229 -19.52 -6.94 9.83
C ILE A 229 -20.31 -5.62 9.86
N GLY A 230 -20.35 -4.93 8.73
CA GLY A 230 -21.13 -3.71 8.56
C GLY A 230 -22.62 -4.00 8.44
N TYR A 231 -23.45 -3.03 8.82
CA TYR A 231 -24.88 -3.10 8.61
C TYR A 231 -25.21 -3.05 7.12
N ASP A 232 -26.20 -3.84 6.74
CA ASP A 232 -26.78 -3.87 5.40
C ASP A 232 -28.29 -3.76 5.51
N GLU A 233 -28.87 -2.80 4.79
CA GLU A 233 -30.30 -2.49 4.88
C GLU A 233 -31.20 -3.52 4.19
N GLY A 234 -30.63 -4.45 3.44
CA GLY A 234 -31.30 -5.64 2.93
C GLY A 234 -31.26 -6.83 3.89
N GLY A 235 -30.57 -6.74 5.03
CA GLY A 235 -30.39 -7.85 5.96
C GLY A 235 -29.37 -8.90 5.50
N ALA A 236 -28.50 -8.57 4.55
CA ALA A 236 -27.45 -9.49 4.14
C ALA A 236 -26.41 -9.70 5.26
N HIS A 237 -26.18 -8.68 6.09
CA HIS A 237 -25.17 -8.73 7.15
C HIS A 237 -25.34 -9.89 8.13
N GLN A 238 -26.58 -10.28 8.53
CA GLN A 238 -26.78 -11.40 9.46
C GLN A 238 -26.33 -12.74 8.86
N SER A 239 -26.69 -12.98 7.60
CA SER A 239 -26.26 -14.22 6.92
C SER A 239 -24.75 -14.26 6.69
N LYS A 240 -24.11 -13.10 6.49
CA LYS A 240 -22.66 -12.95 6.34
C LYS A 240 -21.92 -13.21 7.64
N ALA A 241 -22.42 -12.68 8.75
CA ALA A 241 -21.89 -12.99 10.08
C ALA A 241 -21.96 -14.49 10.36
N LEU A 242 -23.09 -15.14 10.05
CA LEU A 242 -23.25 -16.58 10.21
C LEU A 242 -22.29 -17.40 9.31
N GLU A 243 -22.07 -16.99 8.07
CA GLU A 243 -21.08 -17.59 7.17
C GLU A 243 -19.67 -17.54 7.76
N VAL A 244 -19.25 -16.37 8.27
CA VAL A 244 -17.96 -16.21 8.95
C VAL A 244 -17.87 -17.13 10.16
N VAL A 245 -18.88 -17.15 11.04
CA VAL A 245 -18.91 -18.02 12.22
C VAL A 245 -18.79 -19.50 11.85
N ASN A 246 -19.50 -19.95 10.81
CA ASN A 246 -19.43 -21.33 10.35
C ASN A 246 -18.08 -21.64 9.70
N GLY A 247 -17.50 -20.70 8.95
CA GLY A 247 -16.17 -20.82 8.39
C GLY A 247 -15.08 -20.90 9.44
N LEU A 248 -15.15 -20.07 10.49
CA LEU A 248 -14.26 -20.14 11.65
C LEU A 248 -14.30 -21.52 12.30
N LYS A 249 -15.50 -22.06 12.55
CA LYS A 249 -15.66 -23.43 13.09
C LYS A 249 -15.03 -24.48 12.18
N LYS A 250 -15.26 -24.37 10.86
CA LYS A 250 -14.66 -25.27 9.86
C LYS A 250 -13.13 -25.18 9.85
N ASP A 251 -12.59 -24.00 10.07
CA ASP A 251 -11.15 -23.74 10.15
C ASP A 251 -10.56 -24.14 11.52
N GLY A 252 -11.37 -24.69 12.43
CA GLY A 252 -10.94 -25.23 13.72
C GLY A 252 -11.00 -24.24 14.88
N TYR A 253 -11.59 -23.07 14.68
CA TYR A 253 -11.85 -22.14 15.78
C TYR A 253 -13.05 -22.60 16.61
N LYS A 254 -12.91 -22.53 17.94
CA LYS A 254 -13.95 -22.90 18.89
C LYS A 254 -14.56 -21.65 19.51
N PRO A 255 -15.90 -21.55 19.63
CA PRO A 255 -16.53 -20.47 20.39
C PRO A 255 -16.02 -20.47 21.84
N LEU A 256 -15.76 -19.28 22.38
CA LEU A 256 -15.32 -19.07 23.75
C LEU A 256 -16.43 -18.46 24.58
N ASP A 257 -16.70 -19.09 25.73
CA ASP A 257 -17.49 -18.49 26.79
C ASP A 257 -16.54 -17.86 27.82
N VAL A 258 -16.26 -16.57 27.64
CA VAL A 258 -15.28 -15.83 28.46
C VAL A 258 -15.68 -15.81 29.95
N SER A 259 -16.97 -15.94 30.26
CA SER A 259 -17.45 -15.99 31.65
C SER A 259 -16.96 -17.23 32.40
N LYS A 260 -16.69 -18.33 31.68
CA LYS A 260 -16.24 -19.61 32.23
C LYS A 260 -14.71 -19.74 32.35
N LEU A 261 -13.95 -18.82 31.76
CA LEU A 261 -12.50 -18.86 31.80
C LEU A 261 -11.96 -18.39 33.15
N ASP A 262 -10.94 -19.08 33.65
CA ASP A 262 -10.21 -18.63 34.83
C ASP A 262 -9.31 -17.41 34.51
N ALA A 263 -8.73 -16.78 35.54
CA ALA A 263 -7.89 -15.60 35.37
C ALA A 263 -6.61 -15.86 34.54
N LYS A 264 -6.05 -17.07 34.62
CA LYS A 264 -4.84 -17.46 33.90
C LYS A 264 -5.14 -17.65 32.42
N GLU A 265 -6.25 -18.29 32.10
CA GLU A 265 -6.75 -18.45 30.73
C GLU A 265 -7.09 -17.10 30.10
N LYS A 266 -7.78 -16.21 30.84
CA LYS A 266 -8.06 -14.85 30.39
C LYS A 266 -6.79 -14.08 30.08
N THR A 267 -5.78 -14.17 30.94
CA THR A 267 -4.48 -13.52 30.71
C THR A 267 -3.78 -14.09 29.48
N ARG A 268 -3.71 -15.41 29.34
CA ARG A 268 -3.10 -16.09 28.19
C ARG A 268 -3.76 -15.67 26.87
N LEU A 269 -5.09 -15.60 26.85
CA LEU A 269 -5.89 -15.28 25.67
C LEU A 269 -6.11 -13.77 25.47
N GLY A 270 -5.51 -12.89 26.28
CA GLY A 270 -5.68 -11.44 26.11
C GLY A 270 -7.10 -10.92 26.41
N LEU A 271 -7.88 -11.67 27.19
CA LEU A 271 -9.26 -11.38 27.57
C LEU A 271 -9.35 -10.82 29.00
N THR A 272 -8.38 -9.99 29.37
CA THR A 272 -8.37 -9.27 30.65
C THR A 272 -9.45 -8.17 30.65
N PRO A 273 -9.89 -7.67 31.83
CA PRO A 273 -11.00 -6.71 31.89
C PRO A 273 -10.83 -5.42 31.07
N ASP A 274 -9.60 -5.00 30.80
CA ASP A 274 -9.25 -3.84 29.97
C ASP A 274 -9.35 -4.12 28.46
N ARG A 275 -9.35 -5.39 28.05
CA ARG A 275 -9.42 -5.84 26.65
C ARG A 275 -10.73 -6.53 26.29
N PHE A 276 -11.39 -7.14 27.26
CA PHE A 276 -12.62 -7.89 27.05
C PHE A 276 -13.79 -6.96 26.70
N ASP A 277 -14.47 -7.27 25.61
CA ASP A 277 -15.71 -6.62 25.19
C ASP A 277 -16.89 -7.57 25.44
N PRO A 278 -17.79 -7.27 26.38
CA PRO A 278 -18.93 -8.13 26.68
C PRO A 278 -19.97 -8.18 25.55
N ASN A 279 -19.89 -7.29 24.55
CA ASN A 279 -20.83 -7.25 23.43
C ASN A 279 -20.34 -8.03 22.20
N ALA A 280 -19.12 -8.58 22.24
CA ALA A 280 -18.53 -9.33 21.15
C ALA A 280 -18.64 -10.84 21.37
N GLN A 281 -18.68 -11.60 20.26
CA GLN A 281 -18.51 -13.05 20.29
C GLN A 281 -17.02 -13.38 20.15
N TYR A 282 -16.53 -14.35 20.93
CA TYR A 282 -15.13 -14.74 20.90
C TYR A 282 -14.94 -16.16 20.35
N PHE A 283 -13.87 -16.34 19.58
CA PHE A 283 -13.43 -17.65 19.10
C PHE A 283 -11.94 -17.83 19.31
N HIS A 284 -11.51 -19.08 19.52
CA HIS A 284 -10.11 -19.41 19.75
C HIS A 284 -9.65 -20.60 18.94
N LYS A 285 -8.40 -20.52 18.48
CA LYS A 285 -7.66 -21.62 17.87
C LYS A 285 -6.19 -21.50 18.24
N ALA A 286 -5.60 -22.59 18.72
CA ALA A 286 -4.14 -22.71 18.77
C ALA A 286 -3.63 -23.24 17.42
N PHE A 287 -2.52 -22.67 16.94
CA PHE A 287 -1.83 -23.15 15.74
C PHE A 287 -0.31 -23.05 15.89
N LYS A 288 0.44 -23.71 15.01
CA LYS A 288 1.90 -23.60 14.93
C LYS A 288 2.26 -22.53 13.91
N ASP A 289 3.05 -21.53 14.31
CA ASP A 289 3.61 -20.56 13.37
C ASP A 289 4.40 -21.29 12.27
N PRO A 290 4.03 -21.17 10.98
CA PRO A 290 4.71 -21.87 9.89
C PRO A 290 6.21 -21.57 9.79
N LYS A 291 6.67 -20.40 10.27
CA LYS A 291 8.09 -20.02 10.23
C LYS A 291 8.87 -20.55 11.42
N THR A 292 8.34 -20.43 12.63
CA THR A 292 9.10 -20.69 13.87
C THR A 292 8.70 -21.99 14.58
N ASN A 293 7.60 -22.63 14.16
CA ASN A 293 6.99 -23.80 14.79
C ASN A 293 6.62 -23.59 16.28
N LYS A 294 6.51 -22.32 16.73
CA LYS A 294 6.02 -21.96 18.05
C LYS A 294 4.49 -22.01 18.08
N ASP A 295 3.93 -22.30 19.25
CA ASP A 295 2.50 -22.20 19.47
C ASP A 295 2.07 -20.73 19.45
N VAL A 296 0.96 -20.46 18.75
CA VAL A 296 0.29 -19.17 18.71
C VAL A 296 -1.18 -19.36 19.02
N ASP A 297 -1.70 -18.59 19.96
CA ASP A 297 -3.13 -18.51 20.26
C ASP A 297 -3.79 -17.44 19.40
N ALA A 298 -4.58 -17.86 18.40
CA ALA A 298 -5.42 -16.95 17.64
C ALA A 298 -6.74 -16.72 18.39
N VAL A 299 -7.03 -15.46 18.71
CA VAL A 299 -8.27 -15.04 19.38
C VAL A 299 -9.02 -14.08 18.47
N VAL A 300 -10.26 -14.43 18.13
CA VAL A 300 -11.11 -13.67 17.22
C VAL A 300 -12.23 -13.02 18.01
N ARG A 301 -12.30 -11.69 17.98
CA ARG A 301 -13.42 -10.86 18.42
C ARG A 301 -14.32 -10.60 17.21
N MET A 302 -15.52 -11.15 17.23
CA MET A 302 -16.52 -10.94 16.18
C MET A 302 -17.52 -9.88 16.62
N ILE A 303 -17.69 -8.86 15.80
CA ILE A 303 -18.57 -7.72 16.00
C ILE A 303 -19.65 -7.74 14.91
N GLU A 304 -20.90 -7.67 15.33
CA GLU A 304 -22.07 -7.55 14.47
C GLU A 304 -22.78 -6.22 14.75
N PRO A 305 -23.45 -5.63 13.75
CA PRO A 305 -24.15 -4.37 13.94
C PRO A 305 -25.38 -4.58 14.85
N GLY A 306 -25.64 -3.60 15.71
CA GLY A 306 -26.78 -3.59 16.64
C GLY A 306 -27.79 -2.50 16.28
N THR A 307 -28.83 -2.33 17.10
CA THR A 307 -29.99 -1.46 16.84
C THR A 307 -29.66 0.04 16.64
N ASP A 308 -28.54 0.54 17.13
CA ASP A 308 -28.12 1.95 16.90
C ASP A 308 -26.69 2.09 16.38
N GLY A 309 -26.01 0.98 16.10
CA GLY A 309 -24.63 0.93 15.65
C GLY A 309 -23.56 1.40 16.65
N LYS A 310 -23.91 2.10 17.74
CA LYS A 310 -22.93 2.74 18.64
C LYS A 310 -22.11 1.71 19.40
N VAL A 311 -22.75 0.63 19.86
CA VAL A 311 -22.05 -0.46 20.54
C VAL A 311 -21.02 -1.10 19.60
N ALA A 312 -21.43 -1.47 18.38
CA ALA A 312 -20.54 -2.06 17.38
C ALA A 312 -19.40 -1.11 16.97
N ARG A 313 -19.68 0.19 16.85
CA ARG A 313 -18.67 1.23 16.61
C ARG A 313 -17.64 1.29 17.73
N ASP A 314 -18.08 1.29 18.98
CA ASP A 314 -17.19 1.36 20.14
C ASP A 314 -16.37 0.07 20.29
N SER A 315 -16.96 -1.09 20.00
CA SER A 315 -16.25 -2.38 19.87
C SER A 315 -15.19 -2.35 18.76
N PHE A 316 -15.51 -1.79 17.59
CA PHE A 316 -14.59 -1.66 16.47
C PHE A 316 -13.43 -0.71 16.80
N LYS A 317 -13.74 0.40 17.47
CA LYS A 317 -12.75 1.33 18.03
C LYS A 317 -11.79 0.61 18.96
N GLN A 318 -12.29 -0.20 19.88
CA GLN A 318 -11.46 -0.96 20.81
C GLN A 318 -10.55 -1.97 20.07
N GLY A 319 -11.07 -2.64 19.03
CA GLY A 319 -10.27 -3.50 18.15
C GLY A 319 -9.10 -2.74 17.51
N LEU A 320 -9.35 -1.54 16.96
CA LEU A 320 -8.30 -0.68 16.41
C LEU A 320 -7.25 -0.24 17.46
N GLU A 321 -7.64 -0.06 18.72
CA GLU A 321 -6.74 0.32 19.81
C GLU A 321 -5.85 -0.84 20.30
N GLN A 322 -6.32 -2.08 20.17
CA GLN A 322 -5.77 -3.21 20.95
C GLN A 322 -5.30 -4.40 20.11
N ASP A 323 -5.98 -4.72 19.01
CA ASP A 323 -5.82 -6.01 18.32
C ASP A 323 -4.89 -5.88 17.11
N GLU A 324 -4.03 -6.87 16.88
CA GLU A 324 -3.00 -6.84 15.83
C GLU A 324 -3.60 -6.90 14.41
N VAL A 325 -4.78 -7.51 14.25
CA VAL A 325 -5.48 -7.57 12.97
C VAL A 325 -6.90 -7.04 13.13
N VAL A 326 -7.30 -6.11 12.26
CA VAL A 326 -8.67 -5.59 12.25
C VAL A 326 -9.25 -5.73 10.85
N ILE A 327 -10.31 -6.52 10.72
CA ILE A 327 -11.02 -6.78 9.48
C ILE A 327 -12.38 -6.10 9.58
N TYR A 328 -12.69 -5.23 8.63
CA TYR A 328 -14.04 -4.72 8.42
C TYR A 328 -14.60 -5.27 7.11
N ALA A 329 -15.82 -5.80 7.13
CA ALA A 329 -16.52 -6.24 5.93
C ALA A 329 -17.93 -5.66 5.85
N GLY A 330 -18.19 -4.77 4.89
CA GLY A 330 -19.51 -4.14 4.72
C GLY A 330 -19.47 -2.78 4.02
N HIS A 331 -20.59 -2.04 4.07
CA HIS A 331 -20.69 -0.71 3.47
C HIS A 331 -19.89 0.33 4.25
N ALA A 332 -19.26 1.27 3.55
CA ALA A 332 -18.91 2.55 4.15
C ALA A 332 -19.86 3.63 3.63
N ARG A 333 -20.41 4.45 4.53
CA ARG A 333 -21.49 5.37 4.16
C ARG A 333 -20.92 6.67 3.61
N TYR A 334 -21.01 6.88 2.29
CA TYR A 334 -20.54 8.09 1.59
C TYR A 334 -19.14 8.55 2.02
N GLY A 335 -18.19 7.61 2.13
CA GLY A 335 -16.81 7.94 2.50
C GLY A 335 -16.61 8.33 3.98
N THR A 336 -17.66 8.34 4.82
CA THR A 336 -17.50 8.65 6.25
C THR A 336 -16.80 7.53 7.01
N GLY A 337 -16.95 6.26 6.60
CA GLY A 337 -16.34 5.09 7.25
C GLY A 337 -17.33 3.94 7.49
N PRO A 338 -16.92 2.90 8.25
CA PRO A 338 -17.72 1.73 8.59
C PRO A 338 -19.15 2.04 9.06
N ASP A 339 -20.12 1.38 8.43
CA ASP A 339 -21.54 1.52 8.72
C ASP A 339 -22.00 0.41 9.66
N PHE A 340 -22.51 0.79 10.83
CA PHE A 340 -23.10 -0.13 11.80
C PHE A 340 -24.56 0.23 12.12
N ASP A 341 -25.10 1.26 11.46
CA ASP A 341 -26.36 1.90 11.84
C ASP A 341 -27.53 1.39 11.00
N GLU A 342 -28.55 0.85 11.68
CA GLU A 342 -29.75 0.33 11.02
C GLU A 342 -30.62 1.42 10.36
N LYS A 343 -30.50 2.68 10.79
CA LYS A 343 -31.46 3.76 10.48
C LYS A 343 -31.10 4.61 9.28
N LYS A 344 -30.07 4.23 8.51
CA LYS A 344 -29.52 5.05 7.43
C LYS A 344 -29.11 6.47 7.86
N SER A 345 -28.85 6.69 9.15
CA SER A 345 -28.59 8.03 9.70
C SER A 345 -27.11 8.37 9.67
N GLY A 346 -26.25 7.40 9.96
CA GLY A 346 -24.81 7.59 10.14
C GLY A 346 -24.40 7.95 11.59
N ASP A 347 -25.36 8.08 12.51
CA ASP A 347 -25.09 8.38 13.92
C ASP A 347 -24.26 7.26 14.60
N GLY A 348 -24.54 6.02 14.22
CA GLY A 348 -23.84 4.82 14.69
C GLY A 348 -22.54 4.53 13.95
N ASN A 349 -22.19 5.29 12.91
CA ASN A 349 -21.04 4.96 12.07
C ASN A 349 -19.73 5.33 12.74
N PHE A 350 -18.70 4.55 12.39
CA PHE A 350 -17.32 4.91 12.67
C PHE A 350 -16.86 5.94 11.64
N VAL A 351 -16.54 7.16 12.09
CA VAL A 351 -16.21 8.31 11.25
C VAL A 351 -14.70 8.38 11.03
N VAL A 352 -14.25 7.99 9.86
CA VAL A 352 -12.87 8.12 9.36
C VAL A 352 -12.65 9.45 8.64
N ASP A 353 -13.66 9.97 7.93
CA ASP A 353 -13.65 11.31 7.31
C ASP A 353 -14.86 12.13 7.75
N GLU A 354 -14.60 13.24 8.44
CA GLU A 354 -15.61 14.19 8.90
C GLU A 354 -16.32 14.93 7.75
N LYS A 355 -15.72 14.95 6.55
CA LYS A 355 -16.30 15.62 5.38
C LYS A 355 -17.30 14.73 4.64
N GLY A 356 -17.17 13.40 4.77
CA GLY A 356 -18.02 12.44 4.06
C GLY A 356 -18.08 12.67 2.56
N ASN A 357 -16.97 13.12 1.96
CA ASN A 357 -16.94 13.41 0.53
C ASN A 357 -16.63 12.12 -0.22
N ARG A 358 -17.53 11.72 -1.12
CA ARG A 358 -17.27 10.74 -2.17
C ARG A 358 -17.02 11.52 -3.47
N HIS A 359 -16.03 11.14 -4.27
CA HIS A 359 -15.67 11.82 -5.54
C HIS A 359 -16.88 12.42 -6.29
N HIS A 360 -17.08 13.73 -6.15
CA HIS A 360 -18.10 14.56 -6.83
C HIS A 360 -19.57 14.42 -6.37
N GLU A 361 -19.89 13.56 -5.40
CA GLU A 361 -21.23 13.44 -4.83
C GLU A 361 -21.30 14.06 -3.44
N LYS A 362 -22.28 14.94 -3.23
CA LYS A 362 -22.55 15.49 -1.90
C LYS A 362 -23.27 14.44 -1.06
N PRO A 363 -22.84 14.15 0.19
CA PRO A 363 -23.57 13.23 1.03
C PRO A 363 -25.02 13.71 1.27
N PRO A 364 -25.99 12.80 1.43
CA PRO A 364 -27.37 13.14 1.73
C PRO A 364 -27.46 14.03 2.97
N ALA A 365 -28.49 14.88 3.02
CA ALA A 365 -28.69 15.81 4.14
C ALA A 365 -28.79 15.09 5.50
N VAL A 366 -29.37 13.89 5.53
CA VAL A 366 -29.48 13.07 6.75
C VAL A 366 -28.09 12.74 7.31
N LEU A 367 -27.19 12.21 6.47
CA LEU A 367 -25.83 11.89 6.89
C LEU A 367 -25.05 13.14 7.30
N LYS A 368 -25.16 14.23 6.53
CA LYS A 368 -24.51 15.51 6.88
C LYS A 368 -24.93 16.02 8.25
N ASN A 369 -26.20 15.87 8.59
CA ASN A 369 -26.72 16.30 9.87
C ASN A 369 -26.26 15.39 11.01
N ALA A 370 -26.25 14.06 10.79
CA ALA A 370 -25.78 13.07 11.75
C ALA A 370 -24.30 13.25 12.13
N ILE A 371 -23.44 13.57 11.15
CA ILE A 371 -22.01 13.80 11.40
C ILE A 371 -21.67 15.27 11.67
N LYS A 372 -22.66 16.17 11.67
CA LYS A 372 -22.40 17.61 11.81
C LYS A 372 -21.70 17.91 13.14
N GLY A 373 -20.47 18.41 13.06
CA GLY A 373 -19.69 18.75 14.24
C GLY A 373 -19.07 17.54 14.96
N ARG A 374 -19.24 16.32 14.44
CA ARG A 374 -18.43 15.16 14.86
C ARG A 374 -17.03 15.32 14.27
N LYS A 375 -16.02 15.05 15.10
CA LYS A 375 -14.66 14.80 14.64
C LYS A 375 -14.53 13.37 14.14
N THR A 376 -13.41 13.06 13.51
CA THR A 376 -13.05 11.66 13.23
C THR A 376 -13.00 10.86 14.54
N ASP A 377 -13.39 9.59 14.47
CA ASP A 377 -13.21 8.64 15.55
C ASP A 377 -11.75 8.16 15.64
N LEU A 378 -10.97 8.34 14.56
CA LEU A 378 -9.51 8.09 14.52
C LEU A 378 -8.74 8.94 15.54
N ASP A 379 -9.05 10.25 15.62
CA ASP A 379 -8.41 11.18 16.57
C ASP A 379 -8.73 10.86 18.03
N GLN A 380 -9.74 10.02 18.25
CA GLN A 380 -10.22 9.66 19.59
C GLN A 380 -9.65 8.33 20.08
N LEU A 381 -8.83 7.65 19.27
CA LEU A 381 -8.18 6.40 19.64
C LEU A 381 -7.12 6.65 20.71
N LYS A 382 -7.14 5.82 21.76
CA LYS A 382 -6.29 5.98 22.96
C LYS A 382 -4.96 5.24 22.87
N GLY A 383 -4.82 4.34 21.90
CA GLY A 383 -3.66 3.49 21.74
C GLY A 383 -3.65 2.77 20.41
N ARG A 384 -2.62 1.95 20.21
CA ARG A 384 -2.50 1.01 19.09
C ARG A 384 -1.47 -0.07 19.43
N PRO A 385 -1.52 -1.23 18.75
CA PRO A 385 -0.40 -2.16 18.73
C PRO A 385 0.86 -1.53 18.11
N ASP A 386 2.02 -2.12 18.39
CA ASP A 386 3.30 -1.72 17.78
C ASP A 386 3.26 -1.84 16.26
N TYR A 387 2.57 -2.87 15.77
CA TYR A 387 2.33 -3.14 14.36
C TYR A 387 0.89 -3.66 14.18
N GLN A 388 0.15 -3.13 13.22
CA GLN A 388 -1.23 -3.57 12.94
C GLN A 388 -1.44 -3.85 11.46
N LEU A 389 -2.22 -4.90 11.18
CA LEU A 389 -2.75 -5.19 9.85
C LEU A 389 -4.24 -4.86 9.81
N VAL A 390 -4.62 -3.87 9.02
CA VAL A 390 -6.01 -3.48 8.82
C VAL A 390 -6.48 -3.95 7.46
N ILE A 391 -7.64 -4.60 7.40
CA ILE A 391 -8.24 -5.11 6.18
C ILE A 391 -9.63 -4.46 6.04
N MET A 392 -9.81 -3.66 5.00
CA MET A 392 -11.08 -3.01 4.70
C MET A 392 -11.70 -3.67 3.47
N ASN A 393 -12.62 -4.60 3.71
CA ASN A 393 -13.34 -5.37 2.69
C ASN A 393 -14.72 -4.75 2.43
N GLY A 394 -14.80 -3.72 1.60
CA GLY A 394 -16.07 -3.04 1.42
C GLY A 394 -16.09 -1.91 0.39
N CYS A 395 -17.31 -1.50 0.04
CA CYS A 395 -17.60 -0.41 -0.87
C CYS A 395 -17.05 0.92 -0.35
N SER A 396 -16.40 1.72 -1.21
CA SER A 396 -15.88 3.08 -0.91
C SER A 396 -14.79 3.17 0.16
N THR A 397 -14.14 2.05 0.48
CA THR A 397 -13.05 1.98 1.47
C THR A 397 -11.78 2.72 1.02
N GLU A 398 -11.52 2.85 -0.30
CA GLU A 398 -10.36 3.55 -0.87
C GLU A 398 -10.26 5.01 -0.37
N GLU A 399 -11.40 5.70 -0.27
CA GLU A 399 -11.49 7.14 0.00
C GLU A 399 -10.89 7.53 1.36
N TYR A 400 -10.90 6.62 2.32
CA TYR A 400 -10.36 6.88 3.65
C TYR A 400 -9.12 6.05 3.98
N LEU A 401 -8.54 5.30 3.03
CA LEU A 401 -7.25 4.62 3.24
C LEU A 401 -6.14 5.62 3.54
N LYS A 402 -6.19 6.79 2.88
CA LYS A 402 -5.27 7.87 3.17
C LYS A 402 -5.40 8.33 4.61
N ASN A 403 -6.62 8.54 5.11
CA ASN A 403 -6.84 8.94 6.51
C ASN A 403 -6.43 7.84 7.50
N LEU A 404 -6.60 6.57 7.13
CA LEU A 404 -6.13 5.44 7.95
C LEU A 404 -4.60 5.33 8.04
N ARG A 405 -3.87 5.95 7.11
CA ARG A 405 -2.40 5.99 7.05
C ARG A 405 -1.80 7.36 7.33
N ASP A 406 -2.62 8.40 7.44
CA ASP A 406 -2.17 9.77 7.61
C ASP A 406 -1.82 10.00 9.09
N PRO A 407 -0.53 10.23 9.42
CA PRO A 407 -0.10 10.41 10.80
C PRO A 407 -0.71 11.65 11.47
N GLU A 408 -1.27 12.59 10.71
CA GLU A 408 -1.95 13.78 11.25
C GLU A 408 -3.40 13.48 11.67
N THR A 409 -4.13 12.67 10.89
CA THR A 409 -5.52 12.24 11.20
C THR A 409 -5.61 10.93 11.96
N PHE A 410 -4.51 10.17 12.04
CA PHE A 410 -4.39 8.95 12.82
C PHE A 410 -3.04 8.89 13.52
N LYS A 411 -2.94 9.66 14.60
CA LYS A 411 -1.68 9.92 15.30
C LYS A 411 -0.88 8.66 15.63
N GLY A 412 0.35 8.64 15.11
CA GLY A 412 1.34 7.62 15.40
C GLY A 412 1.31 6.42 14.47
N ARG A 413 0.40 6.33 13.50
CA ARG A 413 0.45 5.32 12.44
C ARG A 413 1.16 5.84 11.20
N ASP A 414 1.90 4.96 10.55
CA ASP A 414 2.59 5.22 9.30
C ASP A 414 2.79 3.92 8.50
N ASP A 415 3.39 4.03 7.32
CA ASP A 415 3.67 2.89 6.44
C ASP A 415 4.65 1.86 7.04
N ASN A 416 5.32 2.16 8.16
CA ASN A 416 6.26 1.26 8.83
C ASN A 416 5.60 0.42 9.93
N ASN A 417 4.43 0.81 10.40
CA ASN A 417 3.76 0.17 11.53
C ASN A 417 2.31 -0.21 11.28
N THR A 418 1.74 0.20 10.14
CA THR A 418 0.38 -0.17 9.77
C THR A 418 0.37 -0.63 8.31
N ASP A 419 0.10 -1.91 8.10
CA ASP A 419 -0.27 -2.41 6.78
C ASP A 419 -1.78 -2.31 6.62
N LEU A 420 -2.21 -1.80 5.47
CA LEU A 420 -3.62 -1.68 5.12
C LEU A 420 -3.84 -2.42 3.82
N ILE A 421 -4.71 -3.44 3.86
CA ILE A 421 -5.11 -4.25 2.72
C ILE A 421 -6.56 -3.93 2.39
N THR A 422 -6.83 -3.68 1.11
CA THR A 422 -8.19 -3.52 0.59
C THR A 422 -8.45 -4.50 -0.51
N THR A 423 -9.70 -4.53 -0.95
CA THR A 423 -10.06 -5.21 -2.19
C THR A 423 -9.57 -4.38 -3.37
N SER A 424 -9.36 -5.06 -4.49
CA SER A 424 -8.82 -4.48 -5.72
C SER A 424 -9.80 -4.51 -6.89
N GLN A 425 -10.98 -5.09 -6.65
CA GLN A 425 -12.07 -5.22 -7.60
C GLN A 425 -13.41 -5.24 -6.84
N PRO A 426 -14.58 -5.21 -7.53
CA PRO A 426 -15.84 -5.19 -6.82
C PRO A 426 -15.96 -6.50 -6.07
N THR A 427 -16.50 -6.45 -4.86
CA THR A 427 -16.75 -7.64 -4.07
C THR A 427 -18.23 -7.86 -3.93
N TRP A 428 -18.75 -9.05 -4.20
CA TRP A 428 -20.17 -9.27 -4.00
C TRP A 428 -20.51 -9.24 -2.51
N VAL A 429 -21.68 -8.71 -2.14
CA VAL A 429 -22.16 -8.82 -0.76
C VAL A 429 -22.20 -10.29 -0.34
N ALA A 430 -22.58 -11.17 -1.28
CA ALA A 430 -22.67 -12.61 -1.11
C ALA A 430 -21.33 -13.33 -0.85
N THR A 431 -20.19 -12.74 -1.23
CA THR A 431 -18.85 -13.33 -1.02
C THR A 431 -18.12 -12.71 0.18
N GLY A 432 -18.72 -11.72 0.84
CA GLY A 432 -18.10 -10.98 1.94
C GLY A 432 -17.57 -11.88 3.07
N GLY A 433 -18.32 -12.93 3.44
CA GLY A 433 -17.88 -13.90 4.45
C GLY A 433 -16.67 -14.73 4.01
N ASP A 434 -16.66 -15.18 2.75
CA ASP A 434 -15.54 -15.95 2.19
C ASP A 434 -14.25 -15.13 2.15
N HIS A 435 -14.35 -13.84 1.86
CA HIS A 435 -13.20 -12.92 1.86
C HIS A 435 -12.59 -12.74 3.25
N VAL A 436 -13.42 -12.52 4.27
CA VAL A 436 -12.97 -12.44 5.68
C VAL A 436 -12.17 -13.69 6.03
N LEU A 437 -12.73 -14.87 5.74
CA LEU A 437 -12.09 -16.15 6.03
C LEU A 437 -10.78 -16.34 5.23
N ALA A 438 -10.75 -15.94 3.96
CA ALA A 438 -9.55 -16.00 3.13
C ALA A 438 -8.41 -15.14 3.70
N PHE A 439 -8.71 -13.91 4.11
CA PHE A 439 -7.70 -13.06 4.77
C PHE A 439 -7.20 -13.67 6.07
N MET A 440 -8.07 -14.19 6.93
CA MET A 440 -7.67 -14.84 8.18
C MET A 440 -6.78 -16.07 7.95
N ARG A 441 -7.09 -16.87 6.93
CA ARG A 441 -6.23 -18.00 6.51
C ARG A 441 -4.89 -17.52 5.98
N GLY A 442 -4.88 -16.43 5.21
CA GLY A 442 -3.67 -15.80 4.71
C GLY A 442 -2.75 -15.34 5.82
N VAL A 443 -3.31 -14.64 6.81
CA VAL A 443 -2.58 -14.18 8.00
C VAL A 443 -1.97 -15.36 8.75
N THR A 444 -2.80 -16.32 9.16
CA THR A 444 -2.33 -17.48 9.95
C THR A 444 -1.34 -18.38 9.19
N SER A 445 -1.34 -18.33 7.85
CA SER A 445 -0.39 -19.04 6.98
C SER A 445 0.83 -18.21 6.56
N ARG A 446 0.94 -16.96 7.04
CA ARG A 446 2.00 -16.00 6.70
C ARG A 446 2.11 -15.68 5.21
N GLN A 447 0.98 -15.61 4.50
CA GLN A 447 0.97 -15.22 3.09
C GLN A 447 1.47 -13.79 2.91
N ASN A 448 2.13 -13.52 1.78
CA ASN A 448 2.41 -12.14 1.40
C ASN A 448 1.09 -11.44 0.99
N ASN A 449 1.12 -10.12 0.86
CA ASN A 449 -0.06 -9.33 0.56
C ASN A 449 -0.60 -9.63 -0.86
N ALA A 450 0.28 -10.01 -1.79
CA ALA A 450 -0.12 -10.37 -3.15
C ALA A 450 -0.96 -11.65 -3.18
N ASP A 451 -0.52 -12.71 -2.49
CA ASP A 451 -1.20 -13.99 -2.40
C ASP A 451 -2.56 -13.84 -1.71
N MET A 452 -2.65 -13.01 -0.67
CA MET A 452 -3.91 -12.70 -0.01
C MET A 452 -4.90 -12.00 -0.96
N LEU A 453 -4.41 -11.03 -1.75
CA LEU A 453 -5.21 -10.33 -2.76
C LEU A 453 -5.61 -11.24 -3.93
N ASP A 454 -4.74 -12.17 -4.33
CA ASP A 454 -5.00 -13.11 -5.42
C ASP A 454 -6.02 -14.18 -4.99
N ALA A 455 -5.95 -14.66 -3.73
CA ALA A 455 -6.96 -15.56 -3.15
C ALA A 455 -8.34 -14.91 -3.10
N HIS A 456 -8.38 -13.65 -2.68
CA HIS A 456 -9.59 -12.84 -2.68
C HIS A 456 -10.16 -12.68 -4.11
N ASP A 457 -9.32 -12.39 -5.11
CA ASP A 457 -9.78 -12.29 -6.49
C ASP A 457 -10.32 -13.60 -7.06
N GLN A 458 -9.76 -14.73 -6.67
CA GLN A 458 -10.24 -16.04 -7.12
C GLN A 458 -11.66 -16.32 -6.61
N ILE A 459 -12.01 -15.86 -5.41
CA ILE A 459 -13.37 -15.97 -4.86
C ILE A 459 -14.34 -15.20 -5.77
N GLU A 460 -13.99 -13.98 -6.12
CA GLU A 460 -14.77 -13.11 -7.00
C GLU A 460 -14.93 -13.67 -8.42
N VAL A 461 -13.86 -14.21 -9.00
CA VAL A 461 -13.90 -14.87 -10.31
C VAL A 461 -14.78 -16.11 -10.27
N ALA A 462 -14.67 -16.92 -9.22
CA ALA A 462 -15.50 -18.12 -9.06
C ALA A 462 -16.98 -17.75 -8.91
N TYR A 463 -17.28 -16.72 -8.12
CA TYR A 463 -18.62 -16.23 -7.90
C TYR A 463 -19.24 -15.64 -9.18
N SER A 464 -18.51 -14.79 -9.89
CA SER A 464 -18.95 -14.17 -11.14
C SER A 464 -19.30 -15.23 -12.21
N LYS A 465 -18.50 -16.31 -12.30
CA LYS A 465 -18.80 -17.45 -13.18
C LYS A 465 -20.08 -18.20 -12.79
N LYS A 466 -20.40 -18.25 -11.49
CA LYS A 466 -21.57 -18.94 -10.96
C LYS A 466 -22.87 -18.18 -11.26
N ILE A 467 -22.86 -16.85 -11.14
CA ILE A 467 -24.07 -16.02 -11.27
C ILE A 467 -24.31 -15.53 -12.71
N GLY A 468 -23.28 -15.51 -13.56
CA GLY A 468 -23.34 -14.92 -14.90
C GLY A 468 -23.27 -13.39 -14.87
N GLU A 469 -22.63 -12.76 -15.87
CA GLU A 469 -22.36 -11.31 -15.90
C GLU A 469 -23.61 -10.39 -15.83
N THR A 470 -24.82 -10.96 -15.88
CA THR A 470 -26.10 -10.24 -15.90
C THR A 470 -26.91 -10.33 -14.60
N SER A 471 -26.39 -10.92 -13.53
CA SER A 471 -27.15 -11.07 -12.28
C SER A 471 -27.34 -9.71 -11.58
N GLY A 472 -28.59 -9.38 -11.19
CA GLY A 472 -28.92 -8.16 -10.44
C GLY A 472 -28.57 -8.19 -8.96
N GLU A 473 -27.62 -9.04 -8.55
CA GLU A 473 -27.16 -9.11 -7.16
C GLU A 473 -26.37 -7.86 -6.77
N GLN A 474 -26.33 -7.54 -5.48
CA GLN A 474 -25.60 -6.36 -5.01
C GLN A 474 -24.10 -6.67 -4.94
N CYS A 475 -23.31 -5.92 -5.71
CA CYS A 475 -21.87 -5.87 -5.53
C CYS A 475 -21.48 -4.63 -4.73
N PHE A 476 -20.51 -4.80 -3.84
CA PHE A 476 -19.66 -3.72 -3.39
C PHE A 476 -18.75 -3.33 -4.57
N GLY A 477 -19.06 -2.27 -5.33
CA GLY A 477 -18.24 -1.79 -6.45
C GLY A 477 -16.73 -1.66 -6.14
N SER A 478 -15.84 -2.02 -7.08
CA SER A 478 -14.36 -2.00 -6.91
C SER A 478 -13.77 -0.66 -6.56
N ASN A 479 -14.53 0.39 -6.85
CA ASN A 479 -14.09 1.76 -6.70
C ASN A 479 -15.04 2.51 -5.76
N GLY A 480 -15.91 1.79 -5.02
CA GLY A 480 -17.11 2.40 -4.47
C GLY A 480 -17.88 3.19 -5.55
N PHE A 481 -17.89 2.75 -6.81
CA PHE A 481 -18.68 3.30 -7.92
C PHE A 481 -18.97 2.19 -8.91
N LEU A 482 -19.99 1.39 -8.61
CA LEU A 482 -21.04 1.00 -9.53
C LEU A 482 -22.27 0.82 -8.64
N ASN A 483 -23.19 1.78 -8.71
CA ASN A 483 -24.51 1.60 -8.16
C ASN A 483 -25.23 0.60 -9.08
N ASN A 484 -25.95 -0.38 -8.53
CA ASN A 484 -26.87 -1.22 -9.32
C ASN A 484 -27.98 -0.40 -10.02
N ASP A 485 -28.06 0.91 -9.78
CA ASP A 485 -29.00 1.84 -10.42
C ASP A 485 -28.47 2.52 -11.70
N GLU A 486 -27.18 2.38 -12.07
CA GLU A 486 -26.64 2.94 -13.32
C GLU A 486 -26.41 1.88 -14.42
N ASN A 487 -27.12 0.75 -14.32
CA ASN A 487 -27.26 -0.19 -15.43
C ASN A 487 -28.19 0.41 -16.51
N ARG A 488 -27.73 1.47 -17.18
CA ARG A 488 -28.07 1.75 -18.58
C ARG A 488 -26.82 2.25 -19.28
N GLU A 489 -26.42 1.45 -20.27
CA GLU A 489 -25.43 1.71 -21.31
C GLU A 489 -24.01 1.20 -21.02
N VAL A 490 -23.83 -0.10 -21.31
CA VAL A 490 -22.63 -0.57 -22.03
C VAL A 490 -23.09 -0.86 -23.48
N PRO A 491 -22.29 -0.56 -24.52
CA PRO A 491 -22.65 -0.83 -25.92
C PRO A 491 -22.95 -2.30 -26.20
#